data_AF-A0AAW6SG50-F1
#
_entry.id   AF-A0AAW6SG50-F1
#
_cell.length_a   1.000
_cell.length_b   1.000
_cell.length_c   1.000
_cell.angle_alpha   90.00
_cell.angle_beta   90.00
_cell.angle_gamma   90.00
#
_symmetry.space_group_name_H-M   'P 1'
#
loop_
_entity.id
_entity.type
_entity.pdbx_description
1 polymer ?
#
loop_
_entity_poly.entity_id
_entity_poly.type
_entity_poly.pdbx_seq_one_letter_code
_entity_poly.pdbx_strand_id
1 'polypeptide(L)'
;MAISSSRFDTLTQLSERRRDGAARQLSSQRQRQETAAQQLVTLEQYRLDYCQQMQARLTQGLDPASWHNYQAFIASLDKAIAQCRMRVAQEQTQTHHQHQRLVKEQQTHAAWQGLADRASLSAALQARTAEQRQSDEQATQAWLRRANG
;
A
#
# COMPACT_ATOMS: atom_id res chain seq x y z
N MET A 1 35.84 -6.39 -3.05
CA MET A 1 34.47 -6.54 -3.58
C MET A 1 33.35 -6.42 -2.52
N ALA A 2 33.65 -6.25 -1.23
CA ALA A 2 32.65 -6.12 -0.15
C ALA A 2 31.74 -4.87 -0.24
N ILE A 3 32.22 -3.78 -0.83
CA ILE A 3 31.48 -2.50 -0.92
C ILE A 3 30.23 -2.63 -1.82
N SER A 4 30.25 -3.52 -2.82
CA SER A 4 29.12 -3.67 -3.76
C SER A 4 27.95 -4.45 -3.15
N SER A 5 28.23 -5.51 -2.35
CA SER A 5 27.18 -6.27 -1.65
C SER A 5 26.45 -5.38 -0.65
N SER A 6 27.20 -4.67 0.19
CA SER A 6 26.66 -3.75 1.19
C SER A 6 25.77 -2.65 0.61
N ARG A 7 26.06 -2.16 -0.60
CA ARG A 7 25.21 -1.17 -1.30
C ARG A 7 23.88 -1.77 -1.77
N PHE A 8 23.88 -2.98 -2.33
CA PHE A 8 22.64 -3.64 -2.75
C PHE A 8 21.77 -4.04 -1.56
N ASP A 9 22.38 -4.44 -0.45
CA ASP A 9 21.66 -4.73 0.80
C ASP A 9 20.97 -3.46 1.33
N THR A 10 21.67 -2.32 1.31
CA THR A 10 21.11 -1.02 1.72
C THR A 10 19.94 -0.60 0.83
N LEU A 11 20.07 -0.76 -0.50
CA LEU A 11 19.00 -0.45 -1.45
C LEU A 11 17.79 -1.38 -1.29
N THR A 12 18.04 -2.66 -0.98
CA THR A 12 16.99 -3.64 -0.70
C THR A 12 16.20 -3.23 0.54
N GLN A 13 16.88 -2.88 1.65
CA GLN A 13 16.22 -2.39 2.87
C GLN A 13 15.44 -1.09 2.64
N LEU A 14 15.98 -0.15 1.86
CA LEU A 14 15.28 1.09 1.53
C LEU A 14 14.02 0.82 0.71
N SER A 15 14.11 -0.05 -0.30
CA SER A 15 12.96 -0.45 -1.13
C SER A 15 11.90 -1.21 -0.34
N GLU A 16 12.31 -2.03 0.63
CA GLU A 16 11.39 -2.72 1.56
C GLU A 16 10.59 -1.72 2.39
N ARG A 17 11.27 -0.74 3.02
CA ARG A 17 10.60 0.31 3.79
C ARG A 17 9.60 1.11 2.94
N ARG A 18 9.93 1.36 1.67
CA ARG A 18 9.03 2.04 0.71
C ARG A 18 7.82 1.19 0.36
N ARG A 19 8.02 -0.11 0.08
CA ARG A 19 6.94 -1.08 -0.16
C ARG A 19 5.97 -1.14 1.02
N ASP A 20 6.51 -1.28 2.24
CA ASP A 20 5.70 -1.39 3.45
C ASP A 20 5.01 -0.05 3.77
N GLY A 21 5.66 1.07 3.49
CA GLY A 21 5.05 2.40 3.51
C GLY A 21 3.85 2.51 2.56
N ALA A 22 4.01 2.06 1.31
CA ALA A 22 2.94 2.06 0.31
C ALA A 22 1.77 1.14 0.73
N ALA A 23 2.06 -0.02 1.33
CA ALA A 23 1.03 -0.93 1.83
C ALA A 23 0.21 -0.29 2.96
N ARG A 24 0.86 0.38 3.93
CA ARG A 24 0.17 1.12 5.00
C ARG A 24 -0.69 2.26 4.43
N GLN A 25 -0.18 2.99 3.45
CA GLN A 25 -0.93 4.07 2.80
C GLN A 25 -2.16 3.53 2.05
N LEU A 26 -2.04 2.42 1.33
CA LEU A 26 -3.17 1.76 0.68
C LEU A 26 -4.22 1.30 1.69
N SER A 27 -3.79 0.74 2.83
CA SER A 27 -4.72 0.34 3.90
C SER A 27 -5.50 1.53 4.45
N SER A 28 -4.82 2.64 4.74
CA SER A 28 -5.49 3.88 5.20
C SER A 28 -6.46 4.42 4.14
N GLN A 29 -6.06 4.37 2.87
CA GLN A 29 -6.87 4.84 1.75
C GLN A 29 -8.13 4.00 1.56
N ARG A 30 -8.04 2.66 1.71
CA ARG A 30 -9.21 1.76 1.70
C ARG A 30 -10.18 2.06 2.84
N GLN A 31 -9.68 2.33 4.05
CA GLN A 31 -10.53 2.72 5.17
C GLN A 31 -11.31 4.01 4.89
N ARG A 32 -10.68 5.00 4.25
CA ARG A 32 -11.34 6.24 3.84
C ARG A 32 -12.41 6.00 2.79
N GLN A 33 -12.12 5.16 1.80
CA GLN A 33 -13.09 4.75 0.78
C GLN A 33 -14.32 4.08 1.41
N GLU A 34 -14.11 3.12 2.32
CA GLU A 34 -15.19 2.42 3.02
C GLU A 34 -16.02 3.39 3.88
N THR A 35 -15.36 4.28 4.62
CA THR A 35 -16.04 5.30 5.43
C THR A 35 -16.89 6.23 4.56
N ALA A 36 -16.37 6.68 3.41
CA ALA A 36 -17.11 7.54 2.49
C ALA A 36 -18.33 6.80 1.89
N ALA A 37 -18.17 5.52 1.55
CA ALA A 37 -19.27 4.69 1.04
C ALA A 37 -20.35 4.48 2.11
N GLN A 38 -19.96 4.21 3.36
CA GLN A 38 -20.91 4.05 4.47
C GLN A 38 -21.71 5.33 4.74
N GLN A 39 -21.05 6.50 4.68
CA GLN A 39 -21.71 7.80 4.81
C GLN A 39 -22.74 8.03 3.71
N LEU A 40 -22.41 7.68 2.46
CA LEU A 40 -23.34 7.78 1.34
C LEU A 40 -24.58 6.88 1.57
N VAL A 41 -24.37 5.61 1.89
CA VAL A 41 -25.47 4.66 2.16
C VAL A 41 -26.37 5.17 3.29
N THR A 42 -25.76 5.71 4.35
CA THR A 42 -26.50 6.25 5.50
C THR A 42 -27.40 7.41 5.08
N LEU A 43 -26.89 8.36 4.29
CA LEU A 43 -27.68 9.50 3.82
C LEU A 43 -28.76 9.10 2.82
N GLU A 44 -28.48 8.13 1.94
CA GLU A 44 -29.48 7.61 0.99
C GLU A 44 -30.62 6.89 1.71
N GLN A 45 -30.31 6.08 2.73
CA GLN A 45 -31.32 5.44 3.57
C GLN A 45 -32.14 6.47 4.35
N TYR A 46 -31.46 7.42 5.01
CA TYR A 46 -32.13 8.48 5.76
C TYR A 46 -33.08 9.30 4.88
N ARG A 47 -32.68 9.60 3.64
CA ARG A 47 -33.54 10.27 2.66
C ARG A 47 -34.79 9.45 2.35
N LEU A 48 -34.63 8.15 2.10
CA LEU A 48 -35.76 7.26 1.81
C LEU A 48 -36.76 7.24 2.97
N ASP A 49 -36.27 7.03 4.19
CA ASP A 49 -37.09 6.98 5.40
C ASP A 49 -37.82 8.31 5.62
N TYR A 50 -37.13 9.43 5.39
CA TYR A 50 -37.72 10.77 5.54
C TYR A 50 -38.83 11.04 4.51
N CYS A 51 -38.65 10.63 3.25
CA CYS A 51 -39.70 10.71 2.23
C CYS A 51 -40.92 9.85 2.59
N GLN A 52 -40.72 8.63 3.08
CA GLN A 52 -41.81 7.74 3.50
C GLN A 52 -42.61 8.32 4.67
N GLN A 53 -41.92 8.85 5.68
CA GLN A 53 -42.56 9.52 6.81
C GLN A 53 -43.39 10.73 6.34
N MET A 54 -42.88 11.51 5.38
CA MET A 54 -43.62 12.65 4.85
C MET A 54 -44.87 12.20 4.07
N GLN A 55 -44.77 11.14 3.26
CA GLN A 55 -45.91 10.62 2.51
C GLN A 55 -47.06 10.19 3.43
N ALA A 56 -46.75 9.58 4.58
CA ALA A 56 -47.75 9.22 5.59
C ALA A 56 -48.39 10.45 6.28
N ARG A 57 -47.64 11.55 6.44
CA ARG A 57 -48.20 12.80 7.00
C ARG A 57 -49.03 13.58 5.98
N LEU A 58 -48.67 13.55 4.70
CA LEU A 58 -49.45 14.17 3.63
C LEU A 58 -50.87 13.59 3.56
N THR A 59 -51.03 12.28 3.76
CA THR A 59 -52.36 11.64 3.83
C THR A 59 -53.22 12.11 5.01
N GLN A 60 -52.65 12.76 6.01
CA GLN A 60 -53.34 13.25 7.21
C GLN A 60 -53.68 14.76 7.13
N GLY A 61 -53.33 15.43 6.02
CA GLY A 61 -53.51 16.88 5.84
C GLY A 61 -52.33 17.66 6.42
N LEU A 62 -51.44 18.13 5.55
CA LEU A 62 -50.25 18.90 5.93
C LEU A 62 -50.47 20.39 5.70
N ASP A 63 -49.98 21.25 6.60
CA ASP A 63 -50.00 22.68 6.38
C ASP A 63 -48.91 23.12 5.36
N PRO A 64 -49.10 24.27 4.66
CA PRO A 64 -48.15 24.74 3.65
C PRO A 64 -46.73 25.03 4.15
N ALA A 65 -46.56 25.44 5.42
CA ALA A 65 -45.23 25.73 5.96
C ALA A 65 -44.44 24.44 6.22
N SER A 66 -45.10 23.40 6.74
CA SER A 66 -44.50 22.06 6.87
C SER A 66 -44.08 21.48 5.52
N TRP A 67 -44.86 21.72 4.46
CA TRP A 67 -44.50 21.31 3.10
C TRP A 67 -43.26 22.04 2.58
N HIS A 68 -43.19 23.35 2.77
CA HIS A 68 -42.02 24.15 2.37
C HIS A 68 -40.74 23.70 3.11
N ASN A 69 -40.82 23.50 4.43
CA ASN A 69 -39.69 23.04 5.24
C ASN A 69 -39.15 21.69 4.75
N TYR A 70 -40.05 20.78 4.39
CA TYR A 70 -39.68 19.49 3.81
C TYR A 70 -38.94 19.61 2.49
N GLN A 71 -39.46 20.42 1.55
CA GLN A 71 -38.79 20.64 0.27
C GLN A 71 -37.39 21.22 0.45
N ALA A 72 -37.24 22.19 1.36
CA ALA A 72 -35.94 22.79 1.66
C ALA A 72 -34.95 21.76 2.25
N PHE A 73 -35.41 20.92 3.18
CA PHE A 73 -34.57 19.89 3.79
C PHE A 73 -34.21 18.76 2.81
N ILE A 74 -35.14 18.29 1.98
CA ILE A 74 -34.84 17.31 0.93
C ILE A 74 -33.81 17.88 -0.05
N ALA A 75 -33.94 19.15 -0.45
CA ALA A 75 -32.97 19.78 -1.34
C ALA A 75 -31.58 19.90 -0.71
N SER A 76 -31.47 20.14 0.60
CA SER A 76 -30.17 20.15 1.29
C SER A 76 -29.58 18.75 1.42
N LEU A 77 -30.40 17.74 1.69
CA LEU A 77 -30.00 16.33 1.77
C LEU A 77 -29.52 15.79 0.42
N ASP A 78 -30.22 16.12 -0.67
CA ASP A 78 -29.81 15.77 -2.03
C ASP A 78 -28.44 16.38 -2.41
N LYS A 79 -28.19 17.63 -2.00
CA LYS A 79 -26.88 18.26 -2.18
C LYS A 79 -25.79 17.53 -1.39
N ALA A 80 -26.06 17.15 -0.14
CA ALA A 80 -25.11 16.40 0.69
C ALA A 80 -24.81 15.01 0.09
N ILE A 81 -25.84 14.30 -0.39
CA ILE A 81 -25.68 13.00 -1.08
C ILE A 81 -24.82 13.17 -2.33
N ALA A 82 -25.06 14.20 -3.14
CA ALA A 82 -24.24 14.48 -4.32
C ALA A 82 -22.76 14.70 -3.95
N GLN A 83 -22.48 15.45 -2.88
CA GLN A 83 -21.12 15.64 -2.36
C GLN A 83 -20.50 14.32 -1.89
N CYS A 84 -21.24 13.49 -1.16
CA CYS A 84 -20.78 12.16 -0.74
C CYS A 84 -20.47 11.25 -1.93
N ARG A 85 -21.29 11.25 -2.98
CA ARG A 85 -21.03 10.50 -4.22
C ARG A 85 -19.73 10.95 -4.89
N MET A 86 -19.51 12.25 -5.00
CA MET A 86 -18.25 12.80 -5.53
C MET A 86 -17.06 12.35 -4.69
N ARG A 87 -17.18 12.41 -3.35
CA ARG A 87 -16.13 11.95 -2.45
C ARG A 87 -15.84 10.46 -2.60
N VAL A 88 -16.86 9.61 -2.69
CA VAL A 88 -16.68 8.16 -2.95
C VAL A 88 -15.89 7.92 -4.24
N ALA A 89 -16.25 8.60 -5.33
CA ALA A 89 -15.53 8.49 -6.60
C ALA A 89 -14.07 8.95 -6.51
N GLN A 90 -13.81 10.03 -5.76
CA GLN A 90 -12.45 10.51 -5.48
C GLN A 90 -11.65 9.47 -4.69
N GLU A 91 -12.19 8.94 -3.58
CA GLU A 91 -11.50 7.96 -2.74
C GLU A 91 -11.24 6.64 -3.49
N GLN A 92 -12.15 6.22 -4.38
CA GLN A 92 -11.95 5.08 -5.27
C GLN A 92 -10.77 5.30 -6.23
N THR A 93 -10.73 6.47 -6.88
CA THR A 93 -9.63 6.85 -7.79
C THR A 93 -8.29 6.88 -7.05
N GLN A 94 -8.26 7.48 -5.86
CA GLN A 94 -7.07 7.51 -5.02
C GLN A 94 -6.64 6.11 -4.56
N THR A 95 -7.57 5.24 -4.20
CA THR A 95 -7.27 3.83 -3.86
C THR A 95 -6.63 3.10 -5.04
N HIS A 96 -7.12 3.32 -6.26
CA HIS A 96 -6.53 2.75 -7.46
C HIS A 96 -5.08 3.22 -7.65
N HIS A 97 -4.81 4.51 -7.50
CA HIS A 97 -3.44 5.05 -7.60
C HIS A 97 -2.50 4.50 -6.51
N GLN A 98 -2.96 4.39 -5.26
CA GLN A 98 -2.15 3.80 -4.19
C GLN A 98 -1.86 2.32 -4.44
N HIS A 99 -2.81 1.59 -5.02
CA HIS A 99 -2.60 0.21 -5.42
C HIS A 99 -1.53 0.08 -6.51
N GLN A 100 -1.62 0.88 -7.58
CA GLN A 100 -0.59 0.91 -8.62
C GLN A 100 0.80 1.25 -8.06
N ARG A 101 0.86 2.20 -7.11
CA ARG A 101 2.12 2.54 -6.43
C ARG A 101 2.67 1.35 -5.65
N LEU A 102 1.85 0.64 -4.88
CA LEU A 102 2.29 -0.56 -4.16
C LEU A 102 2.88 -1.60 -5.10
N VAL A 103 2.21 -1.87 -6.22
CA VAL A 103 2.70 -2.82 -7.25
C VAL A 103 4.08 -2.39 -7.77
N LYS A 104 4.29 -1.10 -8.06
CA LYS A 104 5.58 -0.58 -8.52
C LYS A 104 6.68 -0.72 -7.46
N GLU A 105 6.39 -0.43 -6.20
CA GLU A 105 7.36 -0.60 -5.10
C GLU A 105 7.69 -2.08 -4.87
N GLN A 106 6.72 -2.98 -5.00
CA GLN A 106 6.95 -4.43 -4.94
C GLN A 106 7.88 -4.92 -6.06
N GLN A 107 7.65 -4.49 -7.30
CA GLN A 107 8.53 -4.81 -8.43
C GLN A 107 9.95 -4.27 -8.22
N THR A 108 10.05 -3.03 -7.74
CA THR A 108 11.34 -2.40 -7.44
C THR A 108 12.09 -3.16 -6.36
N HIS A 109 11.40 -3.55 -5.28
CA HIS A 109 11.99 -4.34 -4.20
C HIS A 109 12.48 -5.71 -4.68
N ALA A 110 11.66 -6.44 -5.46
CA ALA A 110 12.06 -7.71 -6.03
C ALA A 110 13.31 -7.60 -6.93
N ALA A 111 13.41 -6.52 -7.70
CA ALA A 111 14.59 -6.26 -8.53
C ALA A 111 15.86 -6.04 -7.69
N TRP A 112 15.78 -5.26 -6.61
CA TRP A 112 16.92 -5.04 -5.70
C TRP A 112 17.32 -6.31 -4.96
N GLN A 113 16.34 -7.07 -4.49
CA GLN A 113 16.58 -8.35 -3.82
C GLN A 113 17.32 -9.32 -4.75
N GLY A 114 16.88 -9.47 -6.01
CA GLY A 114 17.57 -10.32 -6.97
C GLY A 114 19.00 -9.88 -7.29
N LEU A 115 19.30 -8.56 -7.25
CA LEU A 115 20.66 -8.05 -7.40
C LEU A 115 21.52 -8.33 -6.16
N ALA A 116 20.96 -8.16 -4.95
CA ALA A 116 21.64 -8.46 -3.70
C ALA A 116 21.99 -9.96 -3.60
N ASP A 117 21.05 -10.84 -3.94
CA ASP A 117 21.26 -12.30 -3.95
C ASP A 117 22.39 -12.71 -4.92
N ARG A 118 22.41 -12.12 -6.11
CA ARG A 118 23.50 -12.39 -7.08
C ARG A 118 24.85 -11.87 -6.58
N ALA A 119 24.87 -10.71 -5.94
CA ALA A 119 26.09 -10.12 -5.39
C ALA A 119 26.64 -10.96 -4.23
N SER A 120 25.77 -11.45 -3.33
CA SER A 120 26.16 -12.29 -2.20
C SER A 120 26.70 -13.65 -2.66
N LEU A 121 26.05 -14.28 -3.64
CA LEU A 121 26.53 -15.52 -4.27
C LEU A 121 27.91 -15.34 -4.90
N SER A 122 28.11 -14.26 -5.67
CA SER A 122 29.41 -13.96 -6.28
C SER A 122 30.50 -13.75 -5.23
N ALA A 123 30.20 -13.01 -4.16
CA ALA A 123 31.13 -12.79 -3.06
C ALA A 123 31.50 -14.10 -2.34
N ALA A 124 30.53 -14.99 -2.11
CA ALA A 124 30.76 -16.29 -1.48
C ALA A 124 31.65 -17.20 -2.33
N LEU A 125 31.45 -17.23 -3.66
CA LEU A 125 32.31 -17.97 -4.58
C LEU A 125 33.76 -17.45 -4.57
N GLN A 126 33.94 -16.14 -4.52
CA GLN A 126 35.26 -15.53 -4.44
C GLN A 126 35.96 -15.83 -3.11
N ALA A 127 35.23 -15.76 -1.99
CA ALA A 127 35.76 -16.11 -0.67
C ALA A 127 36.24 -17.57 -0.64
N ARG A 128 35.40 -18.52 -1.11
CA ARG A 128 35.79 -19.94 -1.22
C ARG A 128 37.03 -20.15 -2.08
N THR A 129 37.11 -19.46 -3.21
CA THR A 129 38.28 -19.57 -4.11
C THR A 129 39.56 -19.03 -3.43
N ALA A 130 39.45 -17.95 -2.64
CA ALA A 130 40.58 -17.39 -1.90
C ALA A 130 41.02 -18.30 -0.74
N GLU A 131 40.07 -18.84 0.02
CA GLU A 131 40.32 -19.80 1.11
C GLU A 131 41.00 -21.07 0.60
N GLN A 132 40.53 -21.62 -0.53
CA GLN A 132 41.16 -22.80 -1.15
C GLN A 132 42.62 -22.52 -1.52
N ARG A 133 42.91 -21.39 -2.17
CA ARG A 133 44.29 -21.01 -2.53
C ARG A 133 45.19 -20.89 -1.31
N GLN A 134 44.70 -20.23 -0.25
CA GLN A 134 45.46 -20.09 0.99
C GLN A 134 45.73 -21.44 1.66
N SER A 135 44.76 -22.36 1.64
CA SER A 135 44.92 -23.71 2.17
C SER A 135 45.96 -24.51 1.38
N ASP A 136 45.91 -24.46 0.04
CA ASP A 136 46.85 -25.14 -0.85
C ASP A 136 48.29 -24.62 -0.65
N GLU A 137 48.46 -23.30 -0.48
CA GLU A 137 49.75 -22.68 -0.17
C GLU A 137 50.32 -23.16 1.17
N GLN A 138 49.50 -23.21 2.22
CA GLN A 138 49.90 -23.70 3.54
C GLN A 138 50.27 -25.19 3.52
N ALA A 139 49.49 -26.01 2.82
CA ALA A 139 49.77 -27.43 2.65
C ALA A 139 51.11 -27.65 1.92
N THR A 140 51.35 -26.88 0.86
CA THR A 140 52.61 -26.92 0.11
C THR A 140 53.80 -26.51 0.97
N GLN A 141 53.68 -25.42 1.74
CA GLN A 141 54.74 -24.98 2.66
C GLN A 141 55.00 -25.98 3.81
N ALA A 142 53.95 -26.63 4.32
CA ALA A 142 54.10 -27.68 5.34
C ALA A 142 54.80 -28.93 4.79
N TRP A 143 54.48 -29.32 3.54
CA TRP A 143 55.15 -30.42 2.86
C TRP A 143 56.63 -30.12 2.61
N LEU A 144 56.97 -28.94 2.09
CA LEU A 144 58.36 -28.52 1.87
C LEU A 144 59.19 -28.51 3.17
N ARG A 145 58.60 -28.06 4.28
CA ARG A 145 59.28 -28.08 5.59
C ARG A 145 59.55 -29.49 6.11
N ARG A 146 58.65 -30.45 5.83
CA ARG A 146 58.84 -31.87 6.19
C ARG A 146 59.85 -32.58 5.28
N ALA A 147 59.97 -32.16 4.02
CA ALA A 147 60.92 -32.74 3.08
C ALA A 147 62.38 -32.29 3.32
N ASN A 148 62.56 -31.10 3.91
CA ASN A 148 63.86 -30.48 4.14
C ASN A 148 64.37 -30.59 5.60
N GLY A 149 63.67 -31.33 6.47
CA GLY A 149 64.08 -31.60 7.85
C GLY A 149 64.18 -33.10 8.09
#